data_AF-A0A964XIL0-F1
#
_entry.id   AF-A0A964XIL0-F1
#
_cell.length_a   1.000
_cell.length_b   1.000
_cell.length_c   1.000
_cell.angle_alpha   90.00
_cell.angle_beta   90.00
_cell.angle_gamma   90.00
#
_symmetry.space_group_name_H-M   'P 1'
#
loop_
_entity.id
_entity.type
_entity.pdbx_description
1 polymer ?
#
loop_
_entity_poly.entity_id
_entity_poly.type
_entity_poly.pdbx_seq_one_letter_code
_entity_poly.pdbx_strand_id
1 'polypeptide(L)'
;MRTTPHRITTRHPEHPDHTSFREEMDTPPQGNPYEELAALAGSPLDEFLREDDPGDDEDWSPPNHRRGSRRKRNRFAGLPIAAKIVVLLLVATAFLGLGDRWALLYTEHESAEKLKEAMHLSAAPEVDIEGFPFLTQAVDERLDTVRVTVPDVAADRISLAKVSTTATDVKIKGGLLDFKGAEIGAMDGEVLLSFDDLNRELGASQVTFTADGHDRVIARGTLPVAGHDLRVAAEARIQRSGERGISTRIGNMRLDIGDLATYRPGTGPSQGLHLSRKSVADLRRETEKVKALFAVDAVVERLGVPDSVVRAALHNERKLAELTGSPRFVKNLMKINLIDVAMEHPWLLKKLGLDPALLDGLSELTRPALADRLSLGFQLPKLPGDAGDVRLRDVKVEKEGIRVRLAGEGLRFDK
;
A
#
# COMPACT_ATOMS: atom_id res chain seq x y z
N MET A 1 48.86 -44.35 -7.07
CA MET A 1 47.84 -45.38 -6.78
C MET A 1 46.58 -45.02 -7.55
N ARG A 2 46.04 -45.97 -8.33
CA ARG A 2 45.01 -45.76 -9.36
C ARG A 2 43.66 -45.38 -8.74
N THR A 3 43.00 -44.39 -9.35
CA THR A 3 41.62 -43.98 -9.08
C THR A 3 40.65 -44.78 -9.96
N THR A 4 39.67 -45.44 -9.34
CA THR A 4 38.48 -46.03 -9.99
C THR A 4 37.23 -45.31 -9.49
N PRO A 5 36.28 -44.94 -10.37
CA PRO A 5 35.05 -44.24 -9.97
C PRO A 5 33.94 -45.22 -9.55
N HIS A 6 33.25 -44.89 -8.47
CA HIS A 6 32.04 -45.59 -8.00
C HIS A 6 30.79 -45.03 -8.69
N ARG A 7 29.98 -45.95 -9.23
CA ARG A 7 28.68 -45.76 -9.86
C ARG A 7 27.60 -45.69 -8.76
N ILE A 8 26.88 -44.58 -8.67
CA ILE A 8 25.72 -44.43 -7.77
C ILE A 8 24.46 -44.76 -8.56
N THR A 9 23.78 -45.82 -8.13
CA THR A 9 22.44 -46.23 -8.58
C THR A 9 21.42 -45.39 -7.82
N THR A 10 20.53 -44.68 -8.53
CA THR A 10 19.40 -43.97 -7.92
C THR A 10 18.22 -44.93 -7.80
N ARG A 11 17.92 -45.31 -6.56
CA ARG A 11 16.76 -46.11 -6.15
C ARG A 11 15.55 -45.18 -6.01
N HIS A 12 14.47 -45.51 -6.73
CA HIS A 12 13.18 -44.83 -6.66
C HIS A 12 12.40 -45.32 -5.43
N PRO A 13 11.82 -44.44 -4.57
CA PRO A 13 10.90 -44.86 -3.54
C PRO A 13 9.43 -44.66 -3.97
N GLU A 14 8.66 -45.71 -3.71
CA GLU A 14 7.21 -45.86 -3.90
C GLU A 14 6.37 -44.88 -3.05
N HIS A 15 5.19 -44.53 -3.57
CA HIS A 15 4.09 -43.95 -2.80
C HIS A 15 2.77 -44.67 -3.16
N PRO A 16 1.80 -44.74 -2.22
CA PRO A 16 0.91 -45.89 -2.07
C PRO A 16 -0.43 -45.81 -2.82
N ASP A 17 -0.99 -46.99 -3.02
CA ASP A 17 -2.33 -47.27 -3.53
C ASP A 17 -3.45 -46.66 -2.68
N HIS A 18 -4.40 -46.00 -3.35
CA HIS A 18 -5.79 -45.91 -2.88
C HIS A 18 -6.75 -46.36 -3.99
N THR A 19 -7.66 -47.21 -3.54
CA THR A 19 -8.66 -48.02 -4.25
C THR A 19 -9.77 -47.24 -4.94
N SER A 20 -9.99 -47.63 -6.21
CA SER A 20 -11.28 -47.90 -6.88
C SER A 20 -12.46 -46.92 -6.73
N PHE A 21 -12.70 -46.12 -7.79
CA PHE A 21 -14.03 -45.95 -8.37
C PHE A 21 -13.89 -46.10 -9.89
N ARG A 22 -14.42 -47.21 -10.42
CA ARG A 22 -14.43 -47.52 -11.85
C ARG A 22 -15.76 -47.06 -12.41
N GLU A 23 -15.77 -45.93 -13.08
CA GLU A 23 -16.87 -45.48 -13.93
C GLU A 23 -16.35 -45.56 -15.38
N GLU A 24 -16.95 -46.47 -16.13
CA GLU A 24 -16.65 -46.75 -17.54
C GLU A 24 -17.12 -45.56 -18.38
N MET A 25 -16.18 -44.77 -18.92
CA MET A 25 -16.44 -43.88 -20.05
C MET A 25 -15.42 -44.17 -21.15
N ASP A 26 -15.93 -44.88 -22.15
CA ASP A 26 -15.31 -45.23 -23.41
C ASP A 26 -14.86 -43.94 -24.12
N THR A 27 -13.55 -43.73 -24.23
CA THR A 27 -12.97 -42.57 -24.92
C THR A 27 -12.46 -43.04 -26.28
N PRO A 28 -13.03 -42.60 -27.42
CA PRO A 28 -12.52 -42.97 -28.73
C PRO A 28 -11.14 -42.32 -28.96
N PRO A 29 -10.27 -42.94 -29.78
CA PRO A 29 -8.95 -42.39 -30.06
C PRO A 29 -9.08 -41.02 -30.74
N GLN A 30 -8.29 -40.05 -30.29
CA GLN A 30 -8.20 -38.73 -30.90
C GLN A 30 -7.69 -38.87 -32.35
N GLY A 31 -8.63 -38.83 -33.30
CA GLY A 31 -8.35 -38.74 -34.73
C GLY A 31 -7.70 -37.40 -35.06
N ASN A 32 -6.81 -37.42 -36.05
CA ASN A 32 -6.14 -36.22 -36.52
C ASN A 32 -7.18 -35.25 -37.12
N PRO A 33 -7.28 -33.99 -36.64
CA PRO A 33 -8.32 -33.05 -37.07
C PRO A 33 -8.24 -32.67 -38.56
N TYR A 34 -7.15 -32.99 -39.26
CA TYR A 34 -7.04 -32.83 -40.72
C TYR A 34 -7.79 -33.92 -41.51
N GLU A 35 -8.03 -35.08 -40.90
CA GLU A 35 -8.70 -36.22 -41.54
C GLU A 35 -10.23 -36.03 -41.59
N GLU A 36 -10.80 -35.40 -40.56
CA GLU A 36 -12.21 -34.99 -40.53
C GLU A 36 -12.53 -33.89 -41.57
N LEU A 37 -11.57 -32.99 -41.84
CA LEU A 37 -11.72 -31.96 -42.88
C LEU A 37 -11.65 -32.55 -44.30
N ALA A 38 -10.86 -33.59 -44.51
CA ALA A 38 -10.80 -34.31 -45.77
C ALA A 38 -12.08 -35.12 -46.05
N ALA A 39 -12.74 -35.64 -45.01
CA ALA A 39 -14.01 -36.37 -45.13
C ALA A 39 -15.21 -35.45 -45.43
N LEU A 40 -15.15 -34.17 -45.06
CA LEU A 40 -16.18 -33.16 -45.35
C LEU A 40 -16.04 -32.51 -46.74
N ALA A 41 -14.89 -32.69 -47.42
CA ALA A 41 -14.68 -32.25 -48.78
C ALA A 41 -15.25 -33.27 -49.77
N GLY A 42 -16.57 -33.28 -49.97
CA GLY A 42 -17.18 -33.98 -51.10
C GLY A 42 -16.52 -33.52 -52.39
N SER A 43 -15.92 -34.45 -53.13
CA SER A 43 -15.14 -34.23 -54.35
C SER A 43 -16.02 -33.63 -55.47
N PRO A 44 -15.98 -32.31 -55.74
CA PRO A 44 -16.79 -31.70 -56.80
C PRO A 44 -16.08 -31.79 -58.15
N LEU A 45 -14.89 -32.41 -58.20
CA LEU A 45 -14.02 -32.46 -59.37
C LEU A 45 -14.22 -33.72 -60.22
N ASP A 46 -14.95 -34.73 -59.72
CA ASP A 46 -15.30 -35.93 -60.49
C ASP A 46 -16.56 -35.73 -61.37
N GLU A 47 -17.30 -34.63 -61.18
CA GLU A 47 -18.44 -34.26 -62.03
C GLU A 47 -18.01 -33.51 -63.31
N PHE A 48 -16.78 -32.98 -63.34
CA PHE A 48 -16.25 -32.22 -64.48
C PHE A 48 -15.42 -33.05 -65.48
N LEU A 49 -15.18 -34.34 -65.20
CA LEU A 49 -14.34 -35.22 -66.03
C LEU A 49 -15.10 -36.44 -66.57
N ARG A 50 -16.41 -36.29 -66.86
CA ARG A 50 -17.08 -37.21 -67.78
C ARG A 50 -16.91 -36.70 -69.20
N GLU A 51 -16.08 -37.44 -69.91
CA GLU A 51 -15.85 -37.36 -71.34
C GLU A 51 -17.01 -38.10 -72.02
N ASP A 52 -18.00 -37.35 -72.50
CA ASP A 52 -19.03 -37.88 -73.41
C ASP A 52 -18.59 -37.67 -74.86
N ASP A 53 -18.58 -38.77 -75.61
CA ASP A 53 -18.21 -38.95 -77.02
C ASP A 53 -19.18 -38.16 -77.97
N PRO A 54 -18.78 -37.80 -79.21
CA PRO A 54 -19.35 -36.70 -79.96
C PRO A 54 -20.60 -37.11 -80.76
N GLY A 55 -21.56 -36.19 -80.84
CA GLY A 55 -22.70 -36.29 -81.74
C GLY A 55 -22.98 -34.94 -82.39
N ASP A 56 -22.65 -34.89 -83.68
CA ASP A 56 -23.27 -34.11 -84.75
C ASP A 56 -23.15 -32.57 -84.75
N ASP A 57 -22.14 -32.13 -85.50
CA ASP A 57 -22.26 -31.24 -86.66
C ASP A 57 -23.09 -29.94 -86.52
N GLU A 58 -22.47 -28.89 -85.97
CA GLU A 58 -22.82 -27.52 -86.36
C GLU A 58 -21.61 -26.78 -86.95
N ASP A 59 -21.86 -26.29 -88.16
CA ASP A 59 -20.96 -25.71 -89.15
C ASP A 59 -20.00 -24.66 -88.56
N TRP A 60 -18.70 -24.91 -88.72
CA TRP A 60 -17.64 -24.02 -88.26
C TRP A 60 -17.67 -22.69 -89.04
N SER A 61 -17.87 -21.58 -88.32
CA SER A 61 -17.71 -20.22 -88.87
C SER A 61 -16.44 -19.56 -88.30
N PRO A 62 -15.57 -18.95 -89.15
CA PRO A 62 -14.32 -18.35 -88.69
C PRO A 62 -14.55 -17.22 -87.67
N PRO A 63 -13.74 -17.12 -86.59
CA PRO A 63 -13.86 -16.01 -85.65
C PRO A 63 -13.52 -14.70 -86.36
N ASN A 64 -14.53 -13.83 -86.52
CA ASN A 64 -14.34 -12.51 -87.07
C ASN A 64 -13.52 -11.66 -86.09
N HIS A 65 -12.23 -11.48 -86.35
CA HIS A 65 -11.32 -10.68 -85.53
C HIS A 65 -11.55 -9.17 -85.73
N ARG A 66 -12.75 -8.68 -85.45
CA ARG A 66 -13.00 -7.24 -85.36
C ARG A 66 -12.84 -6.82 -83.90
N ARG A 67 -11.67 -6.25 -83.59
CA ARG A 67 -11.32 -5.61 -82.32
C ARG A 67 -12.47 -4.69 -81.85
N GLY A 68 -13.28 -5.20 -80.93
CA GLY A 68 -14.07 -4.39 -80.01
C GLY A 68 -13.43 -4.52 -78.64
N SER A 69 -12.71 -3.50 -78.20
CA SER A 69 -12.12 -3.45 -76.86
C SER A 69 -13.24 -3.53 -75.80
N ARG A 70 -13.57 -4.75 -75.33
CA ARG A 70 -14.39 -4.93 -74.13
C ARG A 70 -13.53 -4.56 -72.93
N ARG A 71 -13.62 -3.27 -72.59
CA ARG A 71 -13.19 -2.65 -71.33
C ARG A 71 -13.55 -3.62 -70.18
N LYS A 72 -12.55 -4.13 -69.45
CA LYS A 72 -12.73 -4.87 -68.19
C LYS A 72 -13.66 -4.02 -67.31
N ARG A 73 -14.92 -4.43 -67.21
CA ARG A 73 -15.92 -3.73 -66.39
C ARG A 73 -15.62 -4.10 -64.94
N ASN A 74 -14.91 -3.21 -64.24
CA ASN A 74 -14.66 -3.31 -62.81
C ASN A 74 -15.97 -3.66 -62.09
N ARG A 75 -16.00 -4.76 -61.35
CA ARG A 75 -17.19 -5.22 -60.60
C ARG A 75 -17.61 -4.26 -59.47
N PHE A 76 -16.82 -3.21 -59.24
CA PHE A 76 -17.13 -2.07 -58.38
C PHE A 76 -17.82 -0.89 -59.10
N ALA A 77 -18.11 -0.99 -60.40
CA ALA A 77 -18.70 0.11 -61.18
C ALA A 77 -20.24 0.22 -61.08
N GLY A 78 -20.91 -0.71 -60.39
CA GLY A 78 -22.39 -0.78 -60.31
C GLY A 78 -23.03 -0.28 -59.00
N LEU A 79 -22.25 0.02 -57.95
CA LEU A 79 -22.81 0.68 -56.77
C LEU A 79 -23.15 2.15 -57.12
N PRO A 80 -24.32 2.68 -56.69
CA PRO A 80 -24.59 4.09 -56.86
C PRO A 80 -23.46 4.88 -56.18
N ILE A 81 -23.06 6.00 -56.80
CA ILE A 81 -21.99 6.87 -56.27
C ILE A 81 -22.23 7.18 -54.78
N ALA A 82 -23.50 7.31 -54.38
CA ALA A 82 -23.94 7.43 -52.99
C ALA A 82 -23.44 6.30 -52.07
N ALA A 83 -23.55 5.03 -52.46
CA ALA A 83 -23.10 3.92 -51.62
C ALA A 83 -21.58 3.87 -51.47
N LYS A 84 -20.83 4.30 -52.49
CA LYS A 84 -19.37 4.46 -52.39
C LYS A 84 -18.98 5.60 -51.46
N ILE A 85 -19.71 6.72 -51.51
CA ILE A 85 -19.51 7.85 -50.60
C ILE A 85 -19.84 7.44 -49.17
N VAL A 86 -20.92 6.69 -48.93
CA VAL A 86 -21.27 6.19 -47.60
C VAL A 86 -20.20 5.24 -47.07
N VAL A 87 -19.72 4.28 -47.87
CA VAL A 87 -18.63 3.38 -47.46
C VAL A 87 -17.34 4.16 -47.20
N LEU A 88 -16.99 5.14 -48.05
CA LEU A 88 -15.83 6.00 -47.83
C LEU A 88 -15.95 6.81 -46.55
N LEU A 89 -17.12 7.40 -46.28
CA LEU A 89 -17.39 8.14 -45.04
C LEU A 89 -17.33 7.24 -43.82
N LEU A 90 -17.88 6.02 -43.88
CA LEU A 90 -17.79 5.05 -42.79
C LEU A 90 -16.35 4.63 -42.52
N VAL A 91 -15.58 4.34 -43.58
CA VAL A 91 -14.15 3.99 -43.46
C VAL A 91 -13.35 5.17 -42.93
N ALA A 92 -13.55 6.37 -43.46
CA ALA A 92 -12.89 7.58 -42.97
C ALA A 92 -13.24 7.86 -41.50
N THR A 93 -14.51 7.72 -41.12
CA THR A 93 -14.98 7.87 -39.72
C THR A 93 -14.34 6.80 -38.83
N ALA A 94 -14.24 5.54 -39.29
CA ALA A 94 -13.57 4.48 -38.56
C ALA A 94 -12.07 4.77 -38.38
N PHE A 95 -11.37 5.20 -39.43
CA PHE A 95 -9.95 5.58 -39.34
C PHE A 95 -9.73 6.80 -38.44
N LEU A 96 -10.60 7.81 -38.50
CA LEU A 96 -10.55 8.94 -37.58
C LEU A 96 -10.80 8.50 -36.14
N GLY A 97 -11.77 7.62 -35.91
CA GLY A 97 -12.02 7.03 -34.59
C GLY A 97 -10.86 6.20 -34.06
N LEU A 98 -10.17 5.43 -34.93
CA LEU A 98 -8.96 4.71 -34.55
C LEU A 98 -7.81 5.69 -34.26
N GLY A 99 -7.56 6.64 -35.15
CA GLY A 99 -6.51 7.65 -34.98
C GLY A 99 -6.67 8.44 -33.68
N ASP A 100 -7.92 8.80 -33.34
CA ASP A 100 -8.27 9.44 -32.07
C ASP A 100 -7.82 8.61 -30.86
N ARG A 101 -8.12 7.30 -30.85
CA ARG A 101 -7.75 6.40 -29.75
C ARG A 101 -6.25 6.15 -29.65
N TRP A 102 -5.55 6.10 -30.78
CA TRP A 102 -4.09 5.98 -30.78
C TRP A 102 -3.42 7.26 -30.26
N ALA A 103 -3.92 8.43 -30.66
CA ALA A 103 -3.42 9.71 -30.18
C ALA A 103 -3.63 9.87 -28.66
N LEU A 104 -4.79 9.43 -28.15
CA LEU A 104 -5.08 9.39 -26.73
C LEU A 104 -4.07 8.53 -25.96
N LEU A 105 -3.92 7.25 -26.33
CA LEU A 105 -3.02 6.31 -25.66
C LEU A 105 -1.56 6.79 -25.68
N TYR A 106 -1.13 7.37 -26.80
CA TYR A 106 0.20 7.94 -26.90
C TYR A 106 0.39 9.13 -25.95
N THR A 107 -0.61 10.01 -25.86
CA THR A 107 -0.56 11.20 -24.99
C THR A 107 -0.57 10.82 -23.52
N GLU A 108 -1.38 9.85 -23.12
CA GLU A 108 -1.41 9.31 -21.76
C GLU A 108 -0.05 8.76 -21.33
N HIS A 109 0.57 7.93 -22.18
CA HIS A 109 1.89 7.36 -21.92
C HIS A 109 3.00 8.42 -21.86
N GLU A 110 3.04 9.34 -22.83
CA GLU A 110 4.01 10.44 -22.86
C GLU A 110 3.86 11.37 -21.65
N SER A 111 2.62 11.63 -21.21
CA SER A 111 2.33 12.43 -20.03
C SER A 111 2.82 11.75 -18.75
N ALA A 112 2.61 10.44 -18.64
CA ALA A 112 3.11 9.65 -17.52
C ALA A 112 4.64 9.75 -17.38
N GLU A 113 5.39 9.56 -18.47
CA GLU A 113 6.86 9.65 -18.43
C GLU A 113 7.33 11.08 -18.09
N LYS A 114 6.71 12.12 -18.66
CA LYS A 114 7.04 13.51 -18.31
C LYS A 114 6.76 13.83 -16.84
N LEU A 115 5.64 13.35 -16.29
CA LEU A 115 5.33 13.54 -14.87
C LEU A 115 6.33 12.80 -13.98
N LYS A 116 6.71 11.58 -14.36
CA LYS A 116 7.74 10.81 -13.65
C LYS A 116 9.06 11.55 -13.58
N GLU A 117 9.54 12.09 -14.70
CA GLU A 117 10.78 12.85 -14.76
C GLU A 117 10.70 14.16 -13.97
N ALA A 118 9.63 14.93 -14.15
CA ALA A 118 9.45 16.23 -13.50
C ALA A 118 9.27 16.14 -11.97
N MET A 119 8.63 15.07 -11.49
CA MET A 119 8.41 14.83 -10.05
C MET A 119 9.42 13.85 -9.44
N HIS A 120 10.43 13.41 -10.20
CA HIS A 120 11.45 12.43 -9.77
C HIS A 120 10.86 11.17 -9.14
N LEU A 121 9.77 10.65 -9.73
CA LEU A 121 9.07 9.47 -9.22
C LEU A 121 9.85 8.19 -9.53
N SER A 122 9.79 7.22 -8.61
CA SER A 122 10.40 5.90 -8.77
C SER A 122 9.71 5.08 -9.88
N ALA A 123 8.39 5.23 -10.01
CA ALA A 123 7.56 4.58 -11.00
C ALA A 123 6.77 5.61 -11.82
N ALA A 124 6.42 5.26 -13.06
CA ALA A 124 5.56 6.11 -13.89
C ALA A 124 4.15 6.16 -13.29
N PRO A 125 3.54 7.34 -13.15
CA PRO A 125 2.15 7.45 -12.76
C PRO A 125 1.23 6.94 -13.87
N GLU A 126 0.03 6.51 -13.50
CA GLU A 126 -1.05 6.21 -14.44
C GLU A 126 -1.77 7.52 -14.76
N VAL A 127 -1.91 7.85 -16.04
CA VAL A 127 -2.58 9.05 -16.53
C VAL A 127 -3.68 8.60 -17.48
N ASP A 128 -4.93 8.91 -17.16
CA ASP A 128 -6.07 8.65 -18.02
C ASP A 128 -6.72 9.98 -18.41
N ILE A 129 -6.95 10.19 -19.70
CA ILE A 129 -7.65 11.36 -20.22
C ILE A 129 -9.02 10.89 -20.73
N GLU A 130 -10.08 11.30 -20.05
CA GLU A 130 -11.44 10.92 -20.42
C GLU A 130 -12.01 11.88 -21.48
N GLY A 131 -12.92 11.36 -22.31
CA GLY A 131 -13.67 12.11 -23.32
C GLY A 131 -13.46 11.61 -24.75
N PHE A 132 -14.42 11.89 -25.63
CA PHE A 132 -14.41 11.43 -27.01
C PHE A 132 -15.15 12.40 -27.94
N PRO A 133 -14.56 12.79 -29.09
CA PRO A 133 -13.20 12.48 -29.55
C PRO A 133 -12.13 13.25 -28.76
N PHE A 134 -11.00 12.62 -28.47
CA PHE A 134 -9.84 13.24 -27.81
C PHE A 134 -9.20 14.35 -28.66
N LEU A 135 -9.07 14.12 -29.97
CA LEU A 135 -8.43 15.08 -30.87
C LEU A 135 -9.15 16.42 -30.92
N THR A 136 -10.49 16.43 -30.80
CA THR A 136 -11.27 17.66 -30.71
C THR A 136 -10.93 18.45 -29.45
N GLN A 137 -10.88 17.78 -28.30
CA GLN A 137 -10.50 18.37 -27.01
C GLN A 137 -9.07 18.92 -27.03
N ALA A 138 -8.13 18.17 -27.63
CA ALA A 138 -6.74 18.59 -27.75
C ALA A 138 -6.60 19.86 -28.63
N VAL A 139 -7.37 19.97 -29.71
CA VAL A 139 -7.41 21.16 -30.57
C VAL A 139 -8.06 22.34 -29.86
N ASP A 140 -9.09 22.10 -29.05
CA ASP A 140 -9.76 23.13 -28.25
C ASP A 140 -8.96 23.54 -27.00
N GLU A 141 -7.77 22.97 -26.80
CA GLU A 141 -6.89 23.16 -25.64
C GLU A 141 -7.59 22.90 -24.30
N ARG A 142 -8.63 22.05 -24.31
CA ARG A 142 -9.50 21.81 -23.16
C ARG A 142 -9.77 20.33 -23.02
N LEU A 143 -9.38 19.78 -21.87
CA LEU A 143 -9.66 18.39 -21.48
C LEU A 143 -10.78 18.39 -20.44
N ASP A 144 -11.79 17.56 -20.68
CA ASP A 144 -12.96 17.50 -19.80
C ASP A 144 -12.59 16.92 -18.43
N THR A 145 -11.95 15.75 -18.43
CA THR A 145 -11.54 15.05 -17.20
C THR A 145 -10.17 14.38 -17.40
N VAL A 146 -9.27 14.59 -16.45
CA VAL A 146 -7.95 13.94 -16.40
C VAL A 146 -7.78 13.27 -15.05
N ARG A 147 -7.48 11.97 -15.04
CA ARG A 147 -7.18 11.20 -13.85
C ARG A 147 -5.69 10.91 -13.80
N VAL A 148 -5.08 11.16 -12.65
CA VAL A 148 -3.67 10.85 -12.40
C VAL A 148 -3.56 10.04 -11.13
N THR A 149 -2.97 8.85 -11.22
CA THR A 149 -2.71 7.99 -10.08
C THR A 149 -1.20 7.77 -9.94
N VAL A 150 -0.64 8.30 -8.86
CA VAL A 150 0.78 8.19 -8.52
C VAL A 150 0.95 7.13 -7.43
N PRO A 151 1.57 5.98 -7.73
CA PRO A 151 1.97 5.02 -6.70
C PRO A 151 3.23 5.50 -5.96
N ASP A 152 3.40 5.03 -4.72
CA ASP A 152 4.66 5.12 -3.96
C ASP A 152 5.27 6.53 -3.83
N VAL A 153 4.44 7.52 -3.47
CA VAL A 153 4.92 8.89 -3.28
C VAL A 153 5.76 9.01 -2.01
N ALA A 154 6.96 9.56 -2.16
CA ALA A 154 7.85 9.89 -1.05
C ALA A 154 7.33 11.10 -0.26
N ALA A 155 6.96 10.91 1.01
CA ALA A 155 6.58 12.01 1.91
C ALA A 155 7.63 12.17 3.02
N ASP A 156 8.61 13.07 2.80
CA ASP A 156 9.72 13.52 3.68
C ASP A 156 10.52 12.44 4.45
N ARG A 157 9.86 11.59 5.25
CA ARG A 157 10.47 10.55 6.09
C ARG A 157 9.85 9.16 5.93
N ILE A 158 8.72 9.02 5.23
CA ILE A 158 8.07 7.72 4.99
C ILE A 158 7.54 7.71 3.54
N SER A 159 8.03 6.77 2.73
CA SER A 159 7.92 6.86 1.28
C SER A 159 6.85 5.98 0.67
N LEU A 160 5.59 6.00 1.13
CA LEU A 160 4.60 5.07 0.58
C LEU A 160 3.15 5.55 0.76
N ALA A 161 2.78 6.61 0.03
CA ALA A 161 1.38 6.96 -0.16
C ALA A 161 0.99 6.73 -1.63
N LYS A 162 -0.22 6.19 -1.84
CA LYS A 162 -0.87 6.21 -3.15
C LYS A 162 -1.68 7.50 -3.26
N VAL A 163 -1.44 8.28 -4.30
CA VAL A 163 -2.16 9.52 -4.56
C VAL A 163 -2.96 9.35 -5.84
N SER A 164 -4.27 9.56 -5.79
CA SER A 164 -5.13 9.59 -6.97
C SER A 164 -5.83 10.93 -7.05
N THR A 165 -5.77 11.57 -8.20
CA THR A 165 -6.37 12.89 -8.42
C THR A 165 -7.18 12.86 -9.70
N THR A 166 -8.36 13.47 -9.68
CA THR A 166 -9.20 13.70 -10.84
C THR A 166 -9.38 15.21 -11.00
N ALA A 167 -8.90 15.73 -12.11
CA ALA A 167 -9.06 17.11 -12.51
C ALA A 167 -10.16 17.21 -13.57
N THR A 168 -11.00 18.24 -13.47
CA THR A 168 -12.11 18.50 -14.39
C THR A 168 -12.03 19.94 -14.89
N ASP A 169 -12.42 20.16 -16.15
CA ASP A 169 -12.30 21.44 -16.85
C ASP A 169 -10.85 21.93 -16.89
N VAL A 170 -9.97 21.13 -17.51
CA VAL A 170 -8.54 21.42 -17.63
C VAL A 170 -8.29 22.20 -18.92
N LYS A 171 -7.85 23.45 -18.79
CA LYS A 171 -7.48 24.32 -19.91
C LYS A 171 -5.96 24.43 -20.00
N ILE A 172 -5.40 24.07 -21.13
CA ILE A 172 -3.97 24.14 -21.38
C ILE A 172 -3.65 25.51 -21.96
N LYS A 173 -2.66 26.23 -21.40
CA LYS A 173 -2.20 27.52 -21.94
C LYS A 173 -1.05 27.29 -22.91
N GLY A 174 -1.18 27.79 -24.14
CA GLY A 174 -0.14 27.73 -25.18
C GLY A 174 -0.18 26.46 -26.04
N GLY A 175 -1.23 25.66 -25.92
CA GLY A 175 -1.41 24.42 -26.67
C GLY A 175 -0.50 23.26 -26.23
N LEU A 176 -0.72 22.08 -26.82
CA LEU A 176 0.02 20.85 -26.48
C LEU A 176 1.52 20.91 -26.87
N LEU A 177 1.88 21.75 -27.84
CA LEU A 177 3.25 21.86 -28.38
C LEU A 177 4.11 22.93 -27.69
N ASP A 178 3.50 23.98 -27.14
CA ASP A 178 4.18 25.09 -26.46
C ASP A 178 3.54 25.34 -25.08
N PHE A 179 3.56 24.29 -24.24
CA PHE A 179 2.97 24.31 -22.90
C PHE A 179 3.56 25.44 -22.02
N LYS A 180 2.70 26.39 -21.65
CA LYS A 180 3.02 27.54 -20.78
C LYS A 180 2.34 27.49 -19.43
N GLY A 181 1.35 26.62 -19.26
CA GLY A 181 0.63 26.45 -18.02
C GLY A 181 -0.68 25.68 -18.19
N ALA A 182 -1.38 25.47 -17.09
CA ALA A 182 -2.70 24.86 -17.07
C ALA A 182 -3.61 25.55 -16.04
N GLU A 183 -4.90 25.61 -16.33
CA GLU A 183 -5.95 26.05 -15.41
C GLU A 183 -6.93 24.90 -15.22
N ILE A 184 -7.22 24.54 -13.98
CA ILE A 184 -8.10 23.44 -13.60
C ILE A 184 -9.32 24.04 -12.90
N GLY A 185 -10.51 23.81 -13.45
CA GLY A 185 -11.76 24.29 -12.85
C GLY A 185 -12.02 23.64 -11.49
N ALA A 186 -11.99 22.31 -11.42
CA ALA A 186 -12.20 21.54 -10.19
C ALA A 186 -11.25 20.35 -10.08
N MET A 187 -10.91 19.97 -8.87
CA MET A 187 -10.05 18.83 -8.57
C MET A 187 -10.61 18.05 -7.38
N ASP A 188 -10.75 16.73 -7.51
CA ASP A 188 -10.99 15.81 -6.41
C ASP A 188 -9.76 14.90 -6.26
N GLY A 189 -9.23 14.80 -5.04
CA GLY A 189 -8.03 14.04 -4.75
C GLY A 189 -8.27 13.04 -3.63
N GLU A 190 -7.55 11.93 -3.66
CA GLU A 190 -7.50 10.93 -2.62
C GLU A 190 -6.05 10.53 -2.35
N VAL A 191 -5.66 10.52 -1.09
CA VAL A 191 -4.37 10.03 -0.62
C VAL A 191 -4.63 8.85 0.31
N LEU A 192 -4.04 7.70 0.00
CA LEU A 192 -4.09 6.51 0.82
C LEU A 192 -2.69 6.22 1.36
N LEU A 193 -2.56 6.24 2.68
CA LEU A 193 -1.40 5.73 3.39
C LEU A 193 -1.74 4.34 3.92
N SER A 194 -1.27 3.30 3.23
CA SER A 194 -1.65 1.93 3.58
C SER A 194 -0.91 1.42 4.81
N PHE A 195 -1.54 0.56 5.60
CA PHE A 195 -0.87 -0.05 6.75
C PHE A 195 0.21 -1.05 6.33
N ASP A 196 0.02 -1.76 5.22
CA ASP A 196 1.01 -2.71 4.70
C ASP A 196 2.29 -1.99 4.29
N ASP A 197 2.15 -0.80 3.72
CA ASP A 197 3.25 0.09 3.39
C ASP A 197 3.95 0.62 4.64
N LEU A 198 3.19 1.13 5.62
CA LEU A 198 3.75 1.57 6.90
C LEU A 198 4.51 0.45 7.62
N ASN A 199 3.97 -0.76 7.65
CA ASN A 199 4.60 -1.93 8.26
C ASN A 199 5.93 -2.29 7.57
N ARG A 200 5.99 -2.13 6.24
CA ARG A 200 7.17 -2.45 5.43
C ARG A 200 8.30 -1.42 5.62
N GLU A 201 7.99 -0.12 5.59
CA GLU A 201 8.99 0.95 5.73
C GLU A 201 9.54 1.08 7.14
N LEU A 202 8.70 0.81 8.12
CA LEU A 202 9.12 0.85 9.52
C LEU A 202 9.91 -0.39 9.92
N GLY A 203 10.39 -1.21 8.97
CA GLY A 203 10.99 -2.55 9.15
C GLY A 203 12.11 -2.72 10.17
N ALA A 204 12.73 -1.64 10.67
CA ALA A 204 13.60 -1.69 11.85
C ALA A 204 12.83 -1.91 13.17
N SER A 205 11.54 -1.57 13.18
CA SER A 205 10.58 -1.77 14.24
C SER A 205 9.53 -2.75 13.72
N GLN A 206 9.44 -3.96 14.28
CA GLN A 206 8.44 -4.96 13.88
C GLN A 206 7.05 -4.54 14.40
N VAL A 207 6.54 -3.41 13.91
CA VAL A 207 5.29 -2.78 14.35
C VAL A 207 4.24 -2.97 13.28
N THR A 208 3.10 -3.51 13.70
CA THR A 208 1.90 -3.67 12.88
C THR A 208 0.91 -2.54 13.20
N PHE A 209 0.44 -1.86 12.16
CA PHE A 209 -0.63 -0.87 12.23
C PHE A 209 -1.97 -1.49 11.81
N THR A 210 -3.02 -1.20 12.57
CA THR A 210 -4.39 -1.67 12.30
C THR A 210 -5.40 -0.58 12.60
N ALA A 211 -6.49 -0.51 11.85
CA ALA A 211 -7.62 0.38 12.17
C ALA A 211 -8.41 -0.09 13.40
N ASP A 212 -8.93 0.88 14.17
CA ASP A 212 -9.88 0.66 15.26
C ASP A 212 -11.00 1.72 15.23
N GLY A 213 -11.91 1.57 14.27
CA GLY A 213 -12.94 2.55 13.97
C GLY A 213 -12.52 3.50 12.84
N HIS A 214 -13.13 4.68 12.78
CA HIS A 214 -13.01 5.60 11.64
C HIS A 214 -11.97 6.71 11.83
N ASP A 215 -11.40 6.85 13.03
CA ASP A 215 -10.45 7.91 13.38
C ASP A 215 -9.25 7.39 14.17
N ARG A 216 -9.09 6.06 14.34
CA ARG A 216 -8.09 5.49 15.24
C ARG A 216 -7.25 4.42 14.58
N VAL A 217 -5.94 4.52 14.78
CA VAL A 217 -4.94 3.52 14.39
C VAL A 217 -4.31 2.95 15.64
N ILE A 218 -4.18 1.63 15.70
CA ILE A 218 -3.47 0.93 16.76
C ILE A 218 -2.14 0.43 16.19
N ALA A 219 -1.07 0.72 16.92
CA ALA A 219 0.28 0.24 16.62
C ALA A 219 0.69 -0.79 17.68
N ARG A 220 1.09 -2.00 17.27
CA ARG A 220 1.59 -3.05 18.17
C ARG A 220 2.80 -3.73 17.58
N GLY A 221 3.80 -4.05 18.40
CA GLY A 221 4.97 -4.74 17.91
C GLY A 221 6.17 -4.64 18.83
N THR A 222 7.35 -4.56 18.22
CA THR A 222 8.63 -4.40 18.92
C THR A 222 9.33 -3.12 18.48
N LEU A 223 9.78 -2.34 19.47
CA LEU A 223 10.53 -1.10 19.27
C LEU A 223 11.92 -1.24 19.90
N PRO A 224 13.01 -1.07 19.11
CA PRO A 224 14.35 -1.03 19.66
C PRO A 224 14.59 0.28 20.42
N VAL A 225 14.93 0.19 21.70
CA VAL A 225 15.25 1.33 22.57
C VAL A 225 16.57 1.05 23.28
N ALA A 226 17.59 1.87 23.04
CA ALA A 226 18.92 1.71 23.64
C ALA A 226 19.46 0.26 23.53
N GLY A 227 19.32 -0.35 22.34
CA GLY A 227 19.77 -1.73 22.08
C GLY A 227 18.86 -2.84 22.63
N HIS A 228 17.68 -2.50 23.17
CA HIS A 228 16.73 -3.45 23.72
C HIS A 228 15.43 -3.48 22.91
N ASP A 229 14.96 -4.68 22.60
CA ASP A 229 13.68 -4.90 21.94
C ASP A 229 12.54 -4.86 22.96
N LEU A 230 11.78 -3.76 22.98
CA LEU A 230 10.65 -3.58 23.87
C LEU A 230 9.34 -3.84 23.14
N ARG A 231 8.39 -4.52 23.78
CA ARG A 231 7.06 -4.66 23.18
C ARG A 231 6.33 -3.33 23.29
N VAL A 232 5.93 -2.77 22.16
CA VAL A 232 5.22 -1.50 22.06
C VAL A 232 3.74 -1.73 21.78
N ALA A 233 2.89 -0.94 22.44
CA ALA A 233 1.51 -0.73 22.07
C ALA A 233 1.22 0.78 22.14
N ALA A 234 0.61 1.34 21.10
CA ALA A 234 0.21 2.74 21.06
C ALA A 234 -1.10 2.91 20.27
N GLU A 235 -1.79 4.01 20.53
CA GLU A 235 -2.99 4.44 19.83
C GLU A 235 -2.74 5.81 19.21
N ALA A 236 -3.08 5.98 17.93
CA ALA A 236 -3.11 7.28 17.28
C ALA A 236 -4.55 7.61 16.88
N ARG A 237 -5.01 8.83 17.21
CA ARG A 237 -6.27 9.38 16.73
C ARG A 237 -6.02 10.44 15.68
N ILE A 238 -6.63 10.27 14.52
CA ILE A 238 -6.43 11.10 13.34
C ILE A 238 -7.72 11.85 13.08
N GLN A 239 -7.64 13.16 13.05
CA GLN A 239 -8.79 14.03 12.90
C GLN A 239 -8.46 15.18 11.95
N ARG A 240 -9.47 15.65 11.21
CA ARG A 240 -9.35 16.87 10.43
C ARG A 240 -9.25 18.08 11.36
N SER A 241 -8.29 18.96 11.09
CA SER A 241 -8.02 20.21 11.80
C SER A 241 -8.22 21.39 10.85
N GLY A 242 -9.40 22.01 10.89
CA GLY A 242 -9.76 23.08 9.96
C GLY A 242 -9.90 22.61 8.52
N GLU A 243 -9.68 23.50 7.56
CA GLU A 243 -9.88 23.20 6.14
C GLU A 243 -8.69 22.54 5.46
N ARG A 244 -7.48 22.67 6.02
CA ARG A 244 -6.24 22.17 5.40
C ARG A 244 -5.37 21.35 6.33
N GLY A 245 -5.76 21.21 7.59
CA GLY A 245 -4.98 20.50 8.59
C GLY A 245 -5.47 19.09 8.87
N ILE A 246 -4.54 18.21 9.19
CA ILE A 246 -4.78 16.92 9.83
C ILE A 246 -4.05 16.97 11.16
N SER A 247 -4.73 16.61 12.24
CA SER A 247 -4.12 16.44 13.56
C SER A 247 -4.13 14.96 13.94
N THR A 248 -2.97 14.46 14.34
CA THR A 248 -2.78 13.10 14.83
C THR A 248 -2.37 13.18 16.29
N ARG A 249 -3.18 12.67 17.20
CA ARG A 249 -2.87 12.56 18.63
C ARG A 249 -2.50 11.14 18.97
N ILE A 250 -1.24 10.93 19.34
CA ILE A 250 -0.70 9.67 19.83
C ILE A 250 -0.92 9.62 21.35
N GLY A 251 -1.47 8.52 21.83
CA GLY A 251 -1.78 8.29 23.22
C GLY A 251 -1.72 6.83 23.58
N ASN A 252 -2.00 6.52 24.85
CA ASN A 252 -2.01 5.16 25.38
C ASN A 252 -0.74 4.34 25.08
N MET A 253 0.39 5.03 24.83
CA MET A 253 1.66 4.40 24.56
C MET A 253 2.14 3.62 25.78
N ARG A 254 2.60 2.41 25.53
CA ARG A 254 3.09 1.46 26.52
C ARG A 254 4.27 0.70 25.92
N LEU A 255 5.36 0.64 26.66
CA LEU A 255 6.52 -0.20 26.36
C LEU A 255 6.66 -1.23 27.48
N ASP A 256 6.56 -2.51 27.13
CA ASP A 256 6.78 -3.61 28.07
C ASP A 256 8.22 -4.12 27.94
N ILE A 257 8.91 -4.09 29.07
CA ILE A 257 10.31 -4.53 29.23
C ILE A 257 10.26 -5.99 29.67
N GLY A 258 10.01 -6.89 28.73
CA GLY A 258 9.73 -8.30 29.00
C GLY A 258 8.59 -8.46 30.02
N ASP A 259 8.81 -9.30 31.02
CA ASP A 259 7.93 -9.42 32.18
C ASP A 259 8.38 -8.52 33.34
N LEU A 260 9.38 -7.66 33.16
CA LEU A 260 10.04 -6.95 34.25
C LEU A 260 9.28 -5.69 34.69
N ALA A 261 8.97 -4.84 33.72
CA ALA A 261 8.38 -3.55 33.97
C ALA A 261 7.62 -3.06 32.74
N THR A 262 6.76 -2.08 32.99
CA THR A 262 6.00 -1.38 31.97
C THR A 262 6.31 0.10 32.07
N TYR A 263 6.68 0.69 30.94
CA TYR A 263 6.85 2.12 30.81
C TYR A 263 5.68 2.74 30.05
N ARG A 264 5.17 3.86 30.55
CA ARG A 264 4.12 4.67 29.91
C ARG A 264 4.59 6.12 29.86
N PRO A 265 4.79 6.71 28.67
CA PRO A 265 5.22 8.11 28.58
C PRO A 265 4.22 9.08 29.21
N GLY A 266 4.75 10.16 29.80
CA GLY A 266 4.00 11.30 30.36
C GLY A 266 4.21 11.52 31.88
N THR A 267 3.46 12.46 32.46
CA THR A 267 3.65 13.00 33.82
C THR A 267 2.54 12.65 34.82
N GLY A 268 1.51 11.91 34.40
CA GLY A 268 0.37 11.50 35.20
C GLY A 268 0.63 10.33 36.15
N PRO A 269 -0.31 10.01 37.07
CA PRO A 269 -0.08 9.04 38.15
C PRO A 269 0.17 7.59 37.71
N SER A 270 -0.31 7.22 36.50
CA SER A 270 -0.10 5.91 35.89
C SER A 270 1.00 5.92 34.82
N GLN A 271 1.63 7.07 34.60
CA GLN A 271 2.73 7.26 33.66
C GLN A 271 4.07 7.07 34.40
N GLY A 272 5.14 6.85 33.65
CA GLY A 272 6.45 6.46 34.16
C GLY A 272 6.72 4.96 34.07
N LEU A 273 7.77 4.52 34.76
CA LEU A 273 8.25 3.13 34.77
C LEU A 273 7.74 2.40 36.01
N HIS A 274 6.93 1.36 35.81
CA HIS A 274 6.30 0.63 36.91
C HIS A 274 6.66 -0.86 36.82
N LEU A 275 6.99 -1.48 37.95
CA LEU A 275 7.25 -2.93 37.97
C LEU A 275 6.01 -3.73 37.58
N SER A 276 6.23 -4.82 36.84
CA SER A 276 5.14 -5.74 36.54
C SER A 276 4.69 -6.48 37.80
N ARG A 277 3.47 -7.03 37.74
CA ARG A 277 2.96 -7.89 38.81
C ARG A 277 3.84 -9.12 39.05
N LYS A 278 4.37 -9.70 37.97
CA LYS A 278 5.25 -10.87 38.03
C LYS A 278 6.57 -10.50 38.70
N SER A 279 7.17 -9.38 38.33
CA SER A 279 8.41 -8.91 38.94
C SER A 279 8.29 -8.57 40.40
N VAL A 280 7.17 -7.98 40.82
CA VAL A 280 6.92 -7.77 42.25
C VAL A 280 6.77 -9.11 42.98
N ALA A 281 6.16 -10.12 42.37
CA ALA A 281 6.06 -11.45 42.96
C ALA A 281 7.43 -12.15 43.08
N ASP A 282 8.29 -12.02 42.07
CA ASP A 282 9.64 -12.59 42.05
C ASP A 282 10.55 -11.86 43.05
N LEU A 283 10.51 -10.53 43.04
CA LEU A 283 11.23 -9.66 43.98
C LEU A 283 10.96 -10.02 45.44
N ARG A 284 9.72 -10.32 45.80
CA ARG A 284 9.34 -10.72 47.18
C ARG A 284 10.07 -11.96 47.66
N ARG A 285 10.56 -12.81 46.75
CA ARG A 285 11.34 -14.02 47.06
C ARG A 285 12.83 -13.73 47.19
N GLU A 286 13.27 -12.54 46.81
CA GLU A 286 14.67 -12.13 46.78
C GLU A 286 14.97 -11.10 47.87
N THR A 287 15.31 -11.57 49.06
CA THR A 287 15.62 -10.75 50.25
C THR A 287 16.58 -9.60 49.95
N GLU A 288 17.62 -9.84 49.16
CA GLU A 288 18.63 -8.84 48.82
C GLU A 288 18.08 -7.68 47.98
N LYS A 289 17.17 -7.97 47.03
CA LYS A 289 16.54 -6.92 46.21
C LYS A 289 15.51 -6.13 47.02
N VAL A 290 14.78 -6.78 47.94
CA VAL A 290 13.86 -6.10 48.86
C VAL A 290 14.63 -5.16 49.78
N LYS A 291 15.73 -5.63 50.39
CA LYS A 291 16.57 -4.80 51.25
C LYS A 291 17.14 -3.60 50.48
N ALA A 292 17.55 -3.80 49.22
CA ALA A 292 18.00 -2.70 48.36
C ALA A 292 16.90 -1.65 48.11
N LEU A 293 15.65 -2.07 47.88
CA LEU A 293 14.52 -1.13 47.73
C LEU A 293 14.27 -0.32 49.00
N PHE A 294 14.35 -0.95 50.17
CA PHE A 294 14.16 -0.28 51.46
C PHE A 294 15.34 0.57 51.90
N ALA A 295 16.50 0.45 51.25
CA ALA A 295 17.64 1.33 51.47
C ALA A 295 17.45 2.71 50.81
N VAL A 296 16.42 2.88 49.97
CA VAL A 296 16.11 4.13 49.29
C VAL A 296 14.89 4.77 49.95
N ASP A 297 15.12 5.88 50.68
CA ASP A 297 14.08 6.59 51.44
C ASP A 297 12.91 7.03 50.54
N ALA A 298 13.21 7.54 49.35
CA ALA A 298 12.24 7.95 48.34
C ALA A 298 11.27 6.82 47.91
N VAL A 299 11.70 5.55 48.01
CA VAL A 299 10.87 4.37 47.74
C VAL A 299 10.02 4.05 48.96
N VAL A 300 10.60 4.08 50.16
CA VAL A 300 9.90 3.80 51.44
C VAL A 300 8.75 4.79 51.67
N GLU A 301 9.00 6.08 51.46
CA GLU A 301 7.99 7.14 51.56
C GLU A 301 6.81 6.88 50.62
N ARG A 302 7.09 6.55 49.35
CA ARG A 302 6.05 6.25 48.34
C ARG A 302 5.30 4.95 48.61
N LEU A 303 5.94 3.97 49.25
CA LEU A 303 5.26 2.76 49.73
C LEU A 303 4.29 3.07 50.88
N GLY A 304 4.47 4.19 51.57
CA GLY A 304 3.67 4.60 52.73
C GLY A 304 3.86 3.67 53.92
N VAL A 305 5.07 3.13 54.07
CA VAL A 305 5.43 2.25 55.19
C VAL A 305 6.23 3.07 56.21
N PRO A 306 5.85 3.09 57.49
CA PRO A 306 6.60 3.85 58.51
C PRO A 306 8.05 3.34 58.64
N ASP A 307 9.01 4.26 58.81
CA ASP A 307 10.44 3.93 58.94
C ASP A 307 10.74 2.96 60.08
N SER A 308 9.95 2.98 61.16
CA SER A 308 10.08 2.03 62.26
C SER A 308 9.77 0.58 61.83
N VAL A 309 8.77 0.41 60.96
CA VAL A 309 8.39 -0.88 60.38
C VAL A 309 9.46 -1.35 59.40
N VAL A 310 9.98 -0.45 58.56
CA VAL A 310 11.07 -0.78 57.63
C VAL A 310 12.34 -1.18 58.37
N ARG A 311 12.77 -0.39 59.37
CA ARG A 311 13.94 -0.74 60.19
C ARG A 311 13.77 -2.08 60.89
N ALA A 312 12.59 -2.37 61.44
CA ALA A 312 12.32 -3.66 62.06
C ALA A 312 12.34 -4.82 61.05
N ALA A 313 11.87 -4.60 59.83
CA ALA A 313 11.89 -5.58 58.74
C ALA A 313 13.32 -5.84 58.22
N LEU A 314 14.17 -4.81 58.11
CA LEU A 314 15.55 -4.96 57.65
C LEU A 314 16.41 -5.85 58.54
N HIS A 315 16.10 -5.93 59.85
CA HIS A 315 16.83 -6.72 60.84
C HIS A 315 16.15 -8.06 61.18
N ASN A 316 14.98 -8.36 60.63
CA ASN A 316 14.21 -9.56 60.96
C ASN A 316 13.48 -10.12 59.73
N GLU A 317 13.94 -11.29 59.25
CA GLU A 317 13.42 -11.91 58.02
C GLU A 317 11.93 -12.25 58.09
N ARG A 318 11.41 -12.64 59.26
CA ARG A 318 9.98 -12.93 59.43
C ARG A 318 9.13 -11.67 59.26
N LYS A 319 9.57 -10.55 59.86
CA LYS A 319 8.92 -9.24 59.68
C LYS A 319 9.03 -8.75 58.24
N LEU A 320 10.17 -9.01 57.59
CA LEU A 320 10.36 -8.68 56.18
C LEU A 320 9.38 -9.44 55.28
N ALA A 321 9.25 -10.75 55.49
CA ALA A 321 8.32 -11.60 54.76
C ALA A 321 6.86 -11.22 55.01
N GLU A 322 6.50 -10.83 56.23
CA GLU A 322 5.17 -10.33 56.57
C GLU A 322 4.85 -9.01 55.83
N LEU A 323 5.78 -8.06 55.86
CA LEU A 323 5.64 -6.77 55.19
C LEU A 323 5.51 -6.92 53.67
N THR A 324 6.47 -7.62 53.04
CA THR A 324 6.50 -7.83 51.59
C THR A 324 5.41 -8.79 51.11
N GLY A 325 4.91 -9.64 52.01
CA GLY A 325 3.80 -10.56 51.76
C GLY A 325 2.44 -9.87 51.63
N SER A 326 2.32 -8.64 52.15
CA SER A 326 1.03 -7.95 52.22
C SER A 326 0.50 -7.54 50.82
N PRO A 327 -0.82 -7.66 50.56
CA PRO A 327 -1.41 -7.17 49.31
C PRO A 327 -1.21 -5.66 49.09
N ARG A 328 -1.12 -4.90 50.20
CA ARG A 328 -0.87 -3.46 50.17
C ARG A 328 0.54 -3.15 49.67
N PHE A 329 1.56 -3.88 50.12
CA PHE A 329 2.93 -3.75 49.61
C PHE A 329 2.98 -3.99 48.10
N VAL A 330 2.38 -5.09 47.62
CA VAL A 330 2.35 -5.40 46.18
C VAL A 330 1.68 -4.28 45.38
N LYS A 331 0.50 -3.83 45.83
CA LYS A 331 -0.25 -2.76 45.16
C LYS A 331 0.50 -1.43 45.16
N ASN A 332 1.15 -1.07 46.26
CA ASN A 332 1.86 0.20 46.38
C ASN A 332 3.17 0.19 45.58
N LEU A 333 3.93 -0.91 45.63
CA LEU A 333 5.16 -1.05 44.86
C LEU A 333 4.91 -0.97 43.34
N MET A 334 3.82 -1.57 42.86
CA MET A 334 3.41 -1.47 41.45
C MET A 334 2.99 -0.05 41.00
N LYS A 335 2.77 0.89 41.93
CA LYS A 335 2.41 2.28 41.62
C LYS A 335 3.61 3.22 41.66
N ILE A 336 4.78 2.74 42.09
CA ILE A 336 5.97 3.58 42.19
C ILE A 336 6.52 3.79 40.79
N ASN A 337 6.58 5.07 40.38
CA ASN A 337 7.35 5.46 39.22
C ASN A 337 8.85 5.36 39.53
N LEU A 338 9.50 4.39 38.91
CA LEU A 338 10.93 4.12 39.09
C LEU A 338 11.84 5.08 38.31
N ILE A 339 11.31 5.90 37.38
CA ILE A 339 12.15 6.85 36.63
C ILE A 339 12.73 7.91 37.55
N ASP A 340 11.92 8.50 38.43
CA ASP A 340 12.39 9.56 39.32
C ASP A 340 13.44 9.00 40.30
N VAL A 341 13.22 7.77 40.78
CA VAL A 341 14.14 7.05 41.67
C VAL A 341 15.45 6.69 40.94
N ALA A 342 15.37 6.38 39.65
CA ALA A 342 16.53 6.03 38.84
C ALA A 342 17.55 7.16 38.72
N MET A 343 17.06 8.40 38.59
CA MET A 343 17.90 9.57 38.41
C MET A 343 18.84 9.79 39.60
N GLU A 344 18.35 9.52 40.81
CA GLU A 344 19.12 9.65 42.05
C GLU A 344 19.85 8.37 42.43
N HIS A 345 19.29 7.20 42.08
CA HIS A 345 19.80 5.89 42.48
C HIS A 345 19.84 4.87 41.31
N PRO A 346 20.71 5.06 40.30
CA PRO A 346 20.77 4.16 39.12
C PRO A 346 21.11 2.71 39.49
N TRP A 347 21.90 2.52 40.56
CA TRP A 347 22.33 1.21 41.04
C TRP A 347 21.16 0.31 41.47
N LEU A 348 20.05 0.91 41.95
CA LEU A 348 18.87 0.17 42.38
C LEU A 348 18.25 -0.57 41.19
N LEU A 349 18.15 0.10 40.04
CA LEU A 349 17.56 -0.49 38.84
C LEU A 349 18.38 -1.65 38.29
N LYS A 350 19.71 -1.50 38.26
CA LYS A 350 20.61 -2.61 37.92
C LYS A 350 20.39 -3.81 38.84
N LYS A 351 20.21 -3.57 40.16
CA LYS A 351 19.90 -4.61 41.14
C LYS A 351 18.53 -5.25 40.89
N LEU A 352 17.56 -4.50 40.36
CA LEU A 352 16.24 -5.00 39.95
C LEU A 352 16.25 -5.69 38.57
N GLY A 353 17.37 -5.67 37.85
CA GLY A 353 17.52 -6.27 36.52
C GLY A 353 17.15 -5.34 35.36
N LEU A 354 16.99 -4.04 35.61
CA LEU A 354 16.76 -3.01 34.60
C LEU A 354 18.10 -2.37 34.22
N ASP A 355 18.41 -2.32 32.93
CA ASP A 355 19.62 -1.66 32.42
C ASP A 355 19.50 -0.13 32.56
N PRO A 356 20.46 0.55 33.22
CA PRO A 356 20.49 2.00 33.27
C PRO A 356 20.47 2.69 31.90
N ALA A 357 21.13 2.14 30.87
CA ALA A 357 21.17 2.74 29.54
C ALA A 357 19.79 2.78 28.87
N LEU A 358 18.90 1.83 29.24
CA LEU A 358 17.52 1.82 28.76
C LEU A 358 16.75 3.06 29.23
N LEU A 359 17.06 3.57 30.42
CA LEU A 359 16.33 4.69 31.02
C LEU A 359 16.62 6.00 30.31
N ASP A 360 17.85 6.20 29.85
CA ASP A 360 18.19 7.36 29.03
C ASP A 360 17.31 7.36 27.77
N GLY A 361 17.23 6.22 27.09
CA GLY A 361 16.35 6.03 25.93
C GLY A 361 14.85 6.16 26.25
N LEU A 362 14.39 5.68 27.41
CA LEU A 362 13.00 5.86 27.83
C LEU A 362 12.71 7.33 28.18
N SER A 363 13.61 8.01 28.88
CA SER A 363 13.46 9.40 29.32
C SER A 363 13.36 10.37 28.15
N GLU A 364 14.05 10.06 27.05
CA GLU A 364 13.90 10.75 25.77
C GLU A 364 12.44 10.79 25.33
N LEU A 365 11.71 9.69 25.45
CA LEU A 365 10.31 9.59 25.03
C LEU A 365 9.33 10.42 25.88
N THR A 366 9.69 10.82 27.11
CA THR A 366 8.82 11.61 28.01
C THR A 366 9.17 13.10 28.05
N ARG A 367 10.26 13.56 27.42
CA ARG A 367 10.62 14.98 27.46
C ARG A 367 9.43 15.86 27.04
N PRO A 368 9.19 17.02 27.69
CA PRO A 368 8.02 17.88 27.41
C PRO A 368 7.87 18.25 25.93
N ALA A 369 9.00 18.48 25.24
CA ALA A 369 9.02 18.74 23.81
C ALA A 369 8.54 17.56 22.94
N LEU A 370 8.50 16.33 23.45
CA LEU A 370 8.00 15.14 22.76
C LEU A 370 6.54 14.84 23.10
N ALA A 371 6.06 15.16 24.30
CA ALA A 371 4.63 15.08 24.63
C ALA A 371 3.78 16.00 23.71
N ASP A 372 4.31 17.18 23.35
CA ASP A 372 3.70 18.06 22.35
C ASP A 372 3.83 17.49 20.91
N ARG A 373 4.93 16.78 20.61
CA ARG A 373 5.15 16.09 19.32
C ARG A 373 4.31 14.82 19.16
N LEU A 374 3.74 14.27 20.24
CA LEU A 374 2.72 13.21 20.14
C LEU A 374 1.45 13.74 19.49
N SER A 375 1.29 15.07 19.35
CA SER A 375 0.29 15.69 18.49
C SER A 375 0.96 16.19 17.22
N LEU A 376 0.98 15.35 16.17
CA LEU A 376 1.51 15.72 14.87
C LEU A 376 0.42 16.44 14.06
N GLY A 377 0.70 17.68 13.65
CA GLY A 377 -0.15 18.44 12.74
C GLY A 377 0.49 18.49 11.35
N PHE A 378 -0.22 18.04 10.33
CA PHE A 378 0.14 18.29 8.93
C PHE A 378 -0.82 19.33 8.36
N GLN A 379 -0.31 20.30 7.60
CA GLN A 379 -1.14 21.26 6.87
C GLN A 379 -0.77 21.25 5.40
N LEU A 380 -1.78 21.21 4.53
CA LEU A 380 -1.57 21.42 3.11
C LEU A 380 -0.94 22.80 2.88
N PRO A 381 0.08 22.91 2.02
CA PRO A 381 0.70 24.18 1.71
C PRO A 381 -0.32 25.13 1.08
N LYS A 382 -0.21 26.42 1.40
CA LYS A 382 -0.97 27.45 0.67
C LYS A 382 -0.37 27.58 -0.71
N LEU A 383 -1.21 27.54 -1.74
CA LEU A 383 -0.79 27.88 -3.09
C LEU A 383 -0.47 29.38 -3.16
N PRO A 384 0.56 29.79 -3.91
CA PRO A 384 0.97 31.18 -4.01
C PRO A 384 -0.06 32.02 -4.78
N GLY A 385 -0.26 33.28 -4.36
CA GLY A 385 -1.07 34.25 -5.10
C GLY A 385 -2.53 33.83 -5.27
N ASP A 386 -3.01 33.87 -6.52
CA ASP A 386 -4.35 33.49 -6.98
C ASP A 386 -4.38 32.10 -7.64
N ALA A 387 -3.42 31.23 -7.34
CA ALA A 387 -3.29 29.89 -7.95
C ALA A 387 -4.36 28.87 -7.53
N GLY A 388 -5.48 29.33 -6.96
CA GLY A 388 -6.61 28.53 -6.50
C GLY A 388 -6.55 28.15 -5.02
N ASP A 389 -7.50 27.32 -4.59
CA ASP A 389 -7.55 26.78 -3.22
C ASP A 389 -7.61 25.26 -3.23
N VAL A 390 -6.95 24.63 -2.25
CA VAL A 390 -6.99 23.19 -2.00
C VAL A 390 -7.30 22.96 -0.53
N ARG A 391 -8.32 22.15 -0.28
CA ARG A 391 -8.85 21.85 1.05
C ARG A 391 -9.06 20.37 1.26
N LEU A 392 -9.00 19.95 2.51
CA LEU A 392 -9.40 18.63 2.97
C LEU A 392 -10.92 18.53 2.94
N ARG A 393 -11.41 17.47 2.31
CA ARG A 393 -12.82 17.10 2.32
C ARG A 393 -13.12 16.17 3.48
N ASP A 394 -12.30 15.13 3.65
CA ASP A 394 -12.50 14.08 4.65
C ASP A 394 -11.17 13.44 5.06
N VAL A 395 -11.11 12.89 6.27
CA VAL A 395 -10.00 12.07 6.77
C VAL A 395 -10.60 10.89 7.51
N LYS A 396 -10.32 9.69 7.03
CA LYS A 396 -10.84 8.45 7.62
C LYS A 396 -9.75 7.42 7.78
N VAL A 397 -9.84 6.69 8.88
CA VAL A 397 -9.11 5.45 9.07
C VAL A 397 -10.00 4.31 8.59
N GLU A 398 -9.46 3.50 7.68
CA GLU A 398 -10.09 2.34 7.10
C GLU A 398 -9.22 1.11 7.33
N LYS A 399 -9.76 -0.08 7.04
CA LYS A 399 -9.03 -1.35 7.26
C LYS A 399 -7.68 -1.40 6.54
N GLU A 400 -7.59 -0.81 5.36
CA GLU A 400 -6.40 -0.80 4.50
C GLU A 400 -5.38 0.27 4.90
N GLY A 401 -5.82 1.33 5.59
CA GLY A 401 -4.95 2.46 5.89
C GLY A 401 -5.69 3.75 6.24
N ILE A 402 -4.98 4.86 6.13
CA ILE A 402 -5.53 6.20 6.36
C ILE A 402 -5.85 6.83 5.00
N ARG A 403 -7.13 7.10 4.76
CA ARG A 403 -7.64 7.73 3.54
C ARG A 403 -7.94 9.20 3.79
N VAL A 404 -7.33 10.07 3.00
CA VAL A 404 -7.54 11.51 3.02
C VAL A 404 -8.14 11.92 1.69
N ARG A 405 -9.25 12.66 1.72
CA ARG A 405 -9.86 13.24 0.52
C ARG A 405 -9.63 14.73 0.46
N LEU A 406 -9.33 15.21 -0.75
CA LEU A 406 -8.98 16.58 -1.07
C LEU A 406 -9.95 17.11 -2.12
N ALA A 407 -10.23 18.41 -2.07
CA ALA A 407 -10.95 19.13 -3.09
C ALA A 407 -10.19 20.42 -3.42
N GLY A 408 -10.13 20.77 -4.70
CA GLY A 408 -9.51 22.00 -5.17
C GLY A 408 -10.37 22.69 -6.21
N GLU A 409 -10.29 24.02 -6.25
CA GLU A 409 -11.09 24.86 -7.15
C GLU A 409 -10.21 25.95 -7.76
N GLY A 410 -10.34 26.17 -9.07
CA GLY A 410 -9.66 27.24 -9.80
C GLY A 410 -8.13 27.16 -9.74
N LEU A 411 -7.55 25.96 -9.83
CA LEU A 411 -6.11 25.76 -9.68
C LEU A 411 -5.38 26.26 -10.91
N ARG A 412 -4.30 27.02 -10.73
CA ARG A 412 -3.52 27.59 -11.83
C ARG A 412 -2.05 27.22 -11.68
N PHE A 413 -1.48 26.71 -12.76
CA PHE A 413 -0.08 26.33 -12.86
C PHE A 413 0.53 27.08 -14.02
N ASP A 414 1.59 27.84 -13.76
CA ASP A 414 2.39 28.48 -14.79
C ASP A 414 3.79 27.83 -14.79
N LYS A 415 4.44 27.79 -15.95
CA LYS A 415 5.75 27.15 -16.15
C LYS A 415 6.92 27.96 -15.63
#